data_AF-A0A3L8PUL2-F1
#
_entry.id   AF-A0A3L8PUL2-F1
#
_cell.length_a   1.000
_cell.length_b   1.000
_cell.length_c   1.000
_cell.angle_alpha   90.00
_cell.angle_beta   90.00
_cell.angle_gamma   90.00
#
_symmetry.space_group_name_H-M   'P 1'
#
loop_
_entity.id
_entity.type
_entity.pdbx_description
1 polymer ?
#
loop_
_entity_poly.entity_id
_entity_poly.type
_entity_poly.pdbx_seq_one_letter_code
_entity_poly.pdbx_strand_id
1 'polypeptide(L)'
;MLLGQLALPDLLEHLKNYPDYDADYQVDVDSLTSVLHFNKEITISVIIGTWCPDCHREIPRLAKVIDAIKGKNITVEYIGVDKQKTDPENISAQYQFERIPTIILHHDQQELGRIIEKPQQSLEKDLVEILTQ
;
A
#
# COMPACT_ATOMS: atom_id res chain seq x y z
N MET A 1 13.83 -0.74 -12.70
CA MET A 1 12.47 -1.17 -12.35
C MET A 1 12.61 -2.30 -11.36
N LEU A 2 11.87 -2.25 -10.26
CA LEU A 2 11.88 -3.31 -9.25
C LEU A 2 10.68 -4.24 -9.50
N LEU A 3 10.91 -5.55 -9.40
CA LEU A 3 9.93 -6.60 -9.70
C LEU A 3 9.95 -7.66 -8.60
N GLY A 4 8.82 -8.36 -8.39
CA GLY A 4 8.67 -9.39 -7.36
C GLY A 4 8.47 -8.80 -5.97
N GLN A 5 8.77 -9.56 -4.93
CA GLN A 5 8.65 -9.06 -3.54
C GLN A 5 9.70 -7.98 -3.24
N LEU A 6 9.25 -6.81 -2.75
CA LEU A 6 10.08 -5.64 -2.51
C LEU A 6 10.13 -5.28 -1.02
N ALA A 7 11.33 -4.94 -0.54
CA ALA A 7 11.48 -4.32 0.77
C ALA A 7 11.17 -2.82 0.67
N LEU A 8 10.43 -2.30 1.65
CA LEU A 8 10.04 -0.89 1.69
C LEU A 8 11.23 0.09 1.59
N PRO A 9 12.37 -0.10 2.28
CA PRO A 9 13.50 0.82 2.18
C PRO A 9 14.04 0.94 0.76
N ASP A 10 14.26 -0.20 0.08
CA ASP A 10 14.76 -0.23 -1.30
C ASP A 10 13.76 0.39 -2.27
N LEU A 11 12.47 0.12 -2.05
CA LEU A 11 11.39 0.71 -2.83
C LEU A 11 11.37 2.24 -2.69
N LEU A 12 11.39 2.76 -1.46
CA LEU A 12 11.41 4.21 -1.23
C LEU A 12 12.67 4.85 -1.79
N GLU A 13 13.83 4.21 -1.65
CA GLU A 13 15.07 4.71 -2.24
C GLU A 13 14.98 4.81 -3.77
N HIS A 14 14.39 3.80 -4.42
CA HIS A 14 14.16 3.85 -5.86
C HIS A 14 13.20 4.97 -6.26
N LEU A 15 12.10 5.13 -5.51
CA LEU A 15 11.06 6.12 -5.80
C LEU A 15 11.52 7.58 -5.59
N LYS A 16 12.45 7.83 -4.66
CA LYS A 16 13.02 9.18 -4.42
C LYS A 16 13.64 9.84 -5.65
N ASN A 17 14.03 9.06 -6.65
CA ASN A 17 14.65 9.56 -7.87
C ASN A 17 13.63 10.10 -8.89
N TYR A 18 12.32 9.98 -8.61
CA TYR A 18 11.26 10.44 -9.50
C TYR A 18 10.71 11.80 -9.04
N PRO A 19 10.34 12.69 -10.00
CA PRO A 19 9.91 14.05 -9.67
C PRO A 19 8.57 14.09 -8.94
N ASP A 20 7.73 13.07 -9.11
CA ASP A 20 6.39 12.95 -8.49
C ASP A 20 6.42 12.28 -7.11
N TYR A 21 7.62 12.09 -6.53
CA TYR A 21 7.80 11.52 -5.20
C TYR A 21 7.30 12.49 -4.12
N ASP A 22 6.23 12.09 -3.41
CA ASP A 22 5.62 12.93 -2.37
C ASP A 22 5.99 12.45 -0.96
N ALA A 23 7.12 12.96 -0.45
CA ALA A 23 7.54 12.75 0.93
C ALA A 23 7.10 13.85 1.90
N ASP A 24 6.33 14.85 1.47
CA ASP A 24 5.89 15.95 2.35
C ASP A 24 4.48 15.73 2.91
N TYR A 25 3.80 14.66 2.48
CA TYR A 25 2.48 14.29 2.97
C TYR A 25 2.40 14.24 4.49
N GLN A 26 1.44 14.96 5.06
CA GLN A 26 1.15 14.97 6.49
C GLN A 26 0.00 14.02 6.76
N VAL A 27 0.28 13.01 7.59
CA VAL A 27 -0.70 12.00 7.97
C VAL A 27 -1.70 12.60 8.95
N ASP A 28 -2.99 12.39 8.69
CA ASP A 28 -4.05 12.77 9.62
C ASP A 28 -4.20 11.71 10.72
N VAL A 29 -3.39 11.86 11.78
CA VAL A 29 -3.32 10.87 12.87
C VAL A 29 -4.66 10.76 13.63
N ASP A 30 -5.41 11.85 13.74
CA ASP A 30 -6.72 11.86 14.41
C ASP A 30 -7.72 10.89 13.73
N SER A 31 -7.75 10.84 12.40
CA SER A 31 -8.58 9.89 11.65
C SER A 31 -8.19 8.43 11.89
N LEU A 32 -6.94 8.14 12.29
CA LEU A 32 -6.41 6.79 12.47
C LEU A 32 -6.69 6.20 13.87
N THR A 33 -7.25 6.97 14.79
CA THR A 33 -7.49 6.54 16.18
C THR A 33 -8.28 5.23 16.29
N SER A 34 -9.28 5.03 15.43
CA SER A 34 -10.07 3.79 15.39
C SER A 34 -9.27 2.57 14.96
N VAL A 35 -8.27 2.76 14.09
CA VAL A 35 -7.39 1.69 13.59
C VAL A 35 -6.35 1.30 14.65
N LEU A 36 -5.90 2.24 15.48
CA LEU A 36 -4.95 1.95 16.57
C LEU A 36 -5.51 0.98 17.63
N HIS A 37 -6.84 0.89 17.76
CA HIS A 37 -7.51 -0.04 18.68
C HIS A 37 -7.89 -1.38 18.02
N PHE A 38 -7.50 -1.59 16.76
CA PHE A 38 -7.79 -2.82 16.04
C PHE A 38 -6.80 -3.92 16.44
N ASN A 39 -7.27 -4.89 17.23
CA ASN A 39 -6.44 -5.95 17.82
C ASN A 39 -6.20 -7.18 16.92
N LYS A 40 -6.61 -7.12 15.67
CA LYS A 40 -6.56 -8.24 14.72
C LYS A 40 -5.35 -8.13 13.81
N GLU A 41 -4.85 -9.27 13.33
CA GLU A 41 -3.72 -9.33 12.41
C GLU A 41 -4.14 -8.92 11.00
N ILE A 42 -3.57 -7.81 10.51
CA ILE A 42 -3.81 -7.28 9.18
C ILE A 42 -2.57 -7.47 8.31
N THR A 43 -2.79 -8.01 7.12
CA THR A 43 -1.78 -8.07 6.06
C THR A 43 -2.19 -7.11 4.95
N ILE A 44 -1.28 -6.22 4.56
CA ILE A 44 -1.50 -5.25 3.50
C ILE A 44 -0.62 -5.61 2.32
N SER A 45 -1.22 -6.06 1.23
CA SER A 45 -0.52 -6.40 -0.01
C SER A 45 -0.63 -5.23 -0.99
N VAL A 46 0.52 -4.69 -1.40
CA VAL A 46 0.62 -3.48 -2.22
C VAL A 46 1.24 -3.83 -3.56
N ILE A 47 0.43 -3.78 -4.62
CA ILE A 47 0.88 -4.04 -5.99
C ILE A 47 1.28 -2.72 -6.62
N ILE A 48 2.54 -2.63 -7.05
CA ILE A 48 3.17 -1.40 -7.49
C ILE A 48 3.97 -1.61 -8.78
N GLY A 49 3.85 -0.68 -9.73
CA GLY A 49 4.83 -0.53 -10.80
C GLY A 49 5.75 0.64 -10.51
N THR A 50 7.06 0.44 -10.37
CA THR A 50 7.99 1.57 -10.09
C THR A 50 8.09 2.58 -11.24
N TRP A 51 7.51 2.27 -12.39
CA TRP A 51 7.40 3.12 -13.57
C TRP A 51 6.11 3.96 -13.60
N CYS A 52 5.19 3.74 -12.65
CA CYS A 52 3.89 4.40 -12.61
C CYS A 52 3.96 5.69 -11.77
N PRO A 53 3.57 6.85 -12.32
CA PRO A 53 3.63 8.13 -11.59
C PRO A 53 2.67 8.17 -10.40
N ASP A 54 1.51 7.53 -10.47
CA ASP A 54 0.60 7.45 -9.32
C ASP A 54 1.22 6.63 -8.17
N CYS A 55 2.03 5.61 -8.48
CA CYS A 55 2.78 4.87 -7.46
C CYS A 55 3.82 5.75 -6.75
N HIS A 56 4.45 6.69 -7.46
CA HIS A 56 5.44 7.60 -6.86
C HIS A 56 4.81 8.52 -5.81
N ARG A 57 3.52 8.85 -6.00
CA ARG A 57 2.75 9.68 -5.09
C ARG A 57 2.14 8.88 -3.93
N GLU A 58 1.46 7.76 -4.20
CA GLU A 58 0.69 7.06 -3.16
C GLU A 58 1.55 6.18 -2.24
N ILE A 59 2.65 5.61 -2.73
CA ILE A 59 3.46 4.65 -1.95
C ILE A 59 4.21 5.32 -0.79
N PRO A 60 4.87 6.46 -0.97
CA PRO A 60 5.52 7.16 0.15
C PRO A 60 4.49 7.66 1.18
N ARG A 61 3.31 8.09 0.73
CA ARG A 61 2.19 8.47 1.61
C ARG A 61 1.71 7.29 2.44
N LEU A 62 1.44 6.16 1.78
CA LEU A 62 1.05 4.92 2.45
C LEU A 62 2.11 4.51 3.47
N ALA A 63 3.40 4.55 3.12
CA ALA A 63 4.47 4.22 4.05
C ALA A 63 4.42 5.05 5.34
N LYS A 64 4.12 6.35 5.25
CA LYS A 64 3.94 7.21 6.43
C LYS A 64 2.69 6.86 7.24
N VAL A 65 1.57 6.59 6.56
CA VAL A 65 0.32 6.19 7.22
C VAL A 65 0.51 4.88 7.98
N ILE A 66 1.14 3.89 7.34
CA ILE A 66 1.49 2.62 7.96
C ILE A 66 2.42 2.81 9.15
N ASP A 67 3.44 3.67 9.03
CA ASP A 67 4.36 3.98 10.13
C ASP A 67 3.62 4.58 11.34
N ALA A 68 2.63 5.44 11.09
CA ALA A 68 1.78 6.04 12.13
C ALA A 68 0.86 5.02 12.84
N ILE A 69 0.42 3.96 12.16
CA ILE A 69 -0.40 2.89 12.73
C ILE A 69 0.38 1.63 13.10
N LYS A 70 1.71 1.64 12.94
CA LYS A 70 2.55 0.44 13.02
C LYS A 70 2.52 -0.16 14.42
N GLY A 71 1.69 -1.18 14.60
CA GLY A 71 1.62 -2.03 15.79
C GLY A 71 2.20 -3.43 15.55
N LYS A 72 2.08 -4.33 16.54
CA LYS A 72 2.55 -5.72 16.44
C LYS A 72 1.77 -6.58 15.45
N ASN A 73 0.68 -6.07 14.87
CA ASN A 73 -0.31 -6.85 14.14
C ASN A 73 -0.54 -6.35 12.71
N ILE A 74 0.35 -5.50 12.16
CA ILE A 74 0.26 -5.05 10.76
C ILE A 74 1.50 -5.52 10.01
N THR A 75 1.28 -6.34 8.99
CA THR A 75 2.29 -6.78 8.04
C THR A 75 2.03 -6.10 6.70
N VAL A 76 3.07 -5.59 6.04
CA VAL A 76 2.92 -4.96 4.73
C VAL A 76 3.89 -5.61 3.75
N GLU A 77 3.37 -5.98 2.59
CA GLU A 77 4.10 -6.64 1.52
C GLU A 77 3.97 -5.83 0.25
N TYR A 78 5.09 -5.51 -0.38
CA TYR A 78 5.12 -4.76 -1.64
C TYR A 78 5.49 -5.70 -2.78
N ILE A 79 4.71 -5.67 -3.85
CA ILE A 79 4.87 -6.55 -5.01
C ILE A 79 5.07 -5.68 -6.25
N GLY A 80 6.28 -5.72 -6.79
CA GLY A 80 6.69 -5.00 -7.99
C GLY A 80 6.24 -5.69 -9.28
N VAL A 81 5.57 -4.96 -10.17
CA VAL A 81 5.12 -5.47 -11.47
C VAL A 81 5.69 -4.69 -12.66
N ASP A 82 5.84 -5.38 -13.78
CA ASP A 82 6.30 -4.82 -15.04
C ASP A 82 5.18 -4.02 -15.76
N LYS A 83 5.48 -3.49 -16.96
CA LYS A 83 4.48 -2.76 -17.76
C LYS A 83 3.31 -3.62 -18.23
N GLN A 84 3.49 -4.93 -18.26
CA GLN A 84 2.44 -5.91 -18.56
C GLN A 84 1.65 -6.31 -17.32
N LYS A 85 1.94 -5.71 -16.15
CA LYS A 85 1.33 -6.01 -14.85
C LYS A 85 1.59 -7.46 -14.42
N THR A 86 2.80 -7.93 -14.68
CA THR A 86 3.28 -9.24 -14.28
C THR A 86 4.53 -9.11 -13.42
N ASP A 87 4.70 -10.03 -12.49
CA ASP A 87 5.91 -10.18 -11.70
C ASP A 87 6.54 -11.56 -11.99
N PRO A 88 7.87 -11.71 -11.86
CA PRO A 88 8.57 -12.94 -12.22
C PRO A 88 8.14 -14.16 -11.38
N GLU A 89 7.63 -13.92 -10.18
CA GLU A 89 7.19 -14.95 -9.23
C GLU A 89 5.68 -15.26 -9.36
N ASN A 90 4.98 -14.51 -10.22
CA ASN A 90 3.54 -14.58 -10.44
C ASN A 90 2.70 -14.37 -9.16
N ILE A 91 3.26 -13.68 -8.17
CA ILE A 91 2.62 -13.38 -6.89
C ILE A 91 1.44 -12.44 -7.09
N SER A 92 1.56 -11.46 -7.98
CA SER A 92 0.54 -10.45 -8.21
C SER A 92 -0.72 -11.00 -8.88
N ALA A 93 -0.62 -12.11 -9.62
CA ALA A 93 -1.74 -12.68 -10.37
C ALA A 93 -2.88 -13.22 -9.48
N GLN A 94 -2.57 -13.62 -8.24
CA GLN A 94 -3.60 -14.12 -7.31
C GLN A 94 -4.58 -13.02 -6.86
N TYR A 95 -4.18 -11.75 -6.95
CA TYR A 95 -4.95 -10.62 -6.42
C TYR A 95 -5.96 -10.02 -7.39
N GLN A 96 -6.03 -10.52 -8.64
CA GLN A 96 -6.97 -10.10 -9.68
C GLN A 96 -7.06 -8.56 -9.81
N PHE A 97 -5.91 -7.88 -9.86
CA PHE A 97 -5.85 -6.43 -9.94
C PHE A 97 -5.87 -5.94 -11.40
N GLU A 98 -6.59 -4.86 -11.67
CA GLU A 98 -6.64 -4.26 -13.01
C GLU A 98 -5.80 -3.00 -13.13
N ARG A 99 -5.53 -2.30 -12.02
CA ARG A 99 -4.85 -0.99 -12.01
C ARG A 99 -3.80 -0.92 -10.92
N ILE A 100 -2.90 0.06 -11.02
CA ILE A 100 -1.79 0.24 -10.06
C ILE A 100 -1.65 1.73 -9.68
N PRO A 101 -1.25 2.04 -8.44
CA PRO A 101 -1.04 1.10 -7.33
C PRO A 101 -2.37 0.48 -6.86
N THR A 102 -2.34 -0.77 -6.41
CA THR A 102 -3.49 -1.40 -5.73
C THR A 102 -3.04 -1.82 -4.33
N ILE A 103 -3.74 -1.38 -3.31
CA ILE A 103 -3.47 -1.67 -1.90
C ILE A 103 -4.60 -2.56 -1.42
N ILE A 104 -4.29 -3.74 -0.91
CA ILE A 104 -5.27 -4.77 -0.56
C ILE A 104 -5.09 -5.11 0.90
N LEU A 105 -6.16 -5.08 1.67
CA LEU A 105 -6.16 -5.38 3.08
C LEU A 105 -6.74 -6.77 3.29
N HIS A 106 -6.01 -7.59 4.04
CA HIS A 106 -6.38 -8.95 4.38
C HIS A 106 -6.39 -9.13 5.89
N HIS A 107 -7.34 -9.95 6.36
CA HIS A 107 -7.39 -10.48 7.71
C HIS A 107 -7.66 -11.97 7.64
N ASP A 108 -6.79 -12.80 8.22
CA ASP A 108 -6.97 -14.26 8.24
C ASP A 108 -7.25 -14.86 6.83
N GLN A 109 -6.44 -14.46 5.84
CA GLN A 109 -6.55 -14.82 4.42
C GLN A 109 -7.81 -14.32 3.70
N GLN A 110 -8.73 -13.64 4.39
CA GLN A 110 -9.88 -12.99 3.79
C GLN A 110 -9.54 -11.55 3.39
N GLU A 111 -9.83 -11.19 2.14
CA GLU A 111 -9.77 -9.79 1.71
C GLU A 111 -10.89 -8.99 2.39
N LEU A 112 -10.51 -7.94 3.12
CA LEU A 112 -11.43 -6.98 3.72
C LEU A 112 -11.83 -5.91 2.70
N GLY A 113 -10.88 -5.48 1.86
CA GLY A 113 -11.11 -4.48 0.83
C GLY A 113 -9.82 -4.05 0.15
N ARG A 114 -9.96 -3.19 -0.86
CA ARG A 114 -8.83 -2.68 -1.65
C ARG A 114 -9.00 -1.22 -2.04
N ILE A 115 -7.89 -0.50 -2.10
CA ILE A 115 -7.77 0.88 -2.62
C ILE A 115 -7.09 0.79 -3.98
N ILE A 116 -7.73 1.34 -5.02
CA ILE A 116 -7.29 1.22 -6.42
C ILE A 116 -6.89 2.59 -6.95
N GLU A 117 -5.64 2.72 -7.40
CA GLU A 117 -4.98 3.93 -7.94
C GLU A 117 -4.84 5.09 -6.95
N LYS A 118 -5.94 5.54 -6.35
CA LYS A 118 -6.03 6.69 -5.44
C LYS A 118 -7.09 6.42 -4.37
N PRO A 119 -6.91 6.93 -3.13
CA PRO A 119 -7.96 6.87 -2.12
C PRO A 119 -9.20 7.67 -2.55
N GLN A 120 -10.39 7.25 -2.11
CA GLN A 120 -11.63 7.98 -2.39
C GLN A 120 -11.74 9.27 -1.58
N GLN A 121 -11.28 9.24 -0.33
CA GLN A 121 -11.26 10.41 0.56
C GLN A 121 -9.83 10.78 0.95
N SER A 122 -9.17 9.86 1.66
CA SER A 122 -7.77 9.94 2.04
C SER A 122 -7.32 8.52 2.40
N LEU A 123 -6.01 8.26 2.37
CA LEU A 123 -5.51 6.92 2.69
C LEU A 123 -5.96 6.47 4.09
N GLU A 124 -5.94 7.38 5.05
CA GLU A 124 -6.35 7.13 6.44
C GLU A 124 -7.83 6.75 6.53
N LYS A 125 -8.69 7.52 5.87
CA LYS A 125 -10.15 7.30 5.94
C LYS A 125 -10.56 6.04 5.20
N ASP A 126 -9.99 5.80 4.02
CA ASP A 126 -10.23 4.55 3.27
C ASP A 126 -9.76 3.34 4.08
N LEU A 127 -8.61 3.41 4.76
CA LEU A 127 -8.13 2.34 5.66
C LEU A 127 -9.09 2.11 6.83
N VAL A 128 -9.53 3.18 7.51
CA VAL A 128 -10.48 3.08 8.62
C VAL A 128 -11.79 2.46 8.16
N GLU A 129 -12.31 2.91 7.02
CA GLU A 129 -13.55 2.40 6.45
C GLU A 129 -13.44 0.88 6.17
N ILE A 130 -12.37 0.43 5.51
CA ILE A 130 -12.16 -1.00 5.22
C ILE A 130 -12.02 -1.83 6.50
N LEU A 131 -11.36 -1.30 7.53
CA LEU A 131 -11.10 -2.03 8.79
C LEU A 131 -12.29 -2.03 9.76
N THR A 132 -13.25 -1.10 9.61
CA THR A 132 -14.40 -0.94 10.52
C THR A 132 -15.74 -1.37 9.92
N GLN A 133 -15.72 -1.89 8.69
CA GLN A 133 -16.87 -2.52 8.04
C GLN A 133 -17.41 -3.75 8.78
#